data_AF-A0A7V6ECK6-F1
#
_entry.id   AF-A0A7V6ECK6-F1
#
_cell.length_a   1.000
_cell.length_b   1.000
_cell.length_c   1.000
_cell.angle_alpha   90.00
_cell.angle_beta   90.00
_cell.angle_gamma   90.00
#
_symmetry.space_group_name_H-M   'P 1'
#
loop_
_entity.id
_entity.type
_entity.pdbx_description
1 polymer ?
#
loop_
_entity_poly.entity_id
_entity_poly.type
_entity_poly.pdbx_seq_one_letter_code
_entity_poly.pdbx_strand_id
1 'polypeptide(L)'
;MNMWFRKNVKRAKEFNIKPINPMKDIKAVITRTSVLALAGFLSSVYAAEQPPNFTNYVEKIPGTSVTFEMVAIPGGTITIGSPKDQQGRKDNEKEPTTVTVKPFWMEKYEVSWQEFILWVFGEKEEIEKEKAQGISRPTKPYGSVYRDRGEKGYPAIGMSQLAASEYCKWLSYKTGKKYRLPTEAEWEYACRAGAT
;
A
#
# COMPACT_ATOMS: atom_id res chain seq x y z
N MET A 1 40.41 -40.07 31.41
CA MET A 1 40.72 -41.19 32.32
C MET A 1 41.76 -40.73 33.32
N ASN A 2 41.35 -40.39 34.54
CA ASN A 2 42.13 -40.54 35.77
C ASN A 2 41.21 -40.22 36.95
N MET A 3 41.35 -41.07 37.96
CA MET A 3 40.35 -41.52 38.91
C MET A 3 40.99 -41.38 40.30
N TRP A 4 40.23 -40.90 41.29
CA TRP A 4 40.37 -41.21 42.75
C TRP A 4 41.58 -40.62 43.53
N PHE A 5 41.55 -40.27 44.83
CA PHE A 5 40.53 -40.25 45.90
C PHE A 5 41.01 -39.43 47.14
N ARG A 6 40.05 -38.74 47.79
CA ARG A 6 39.83 -38.42 49.24
C ARG A 6 40.99 -38.26 50.26
N LYS A 7 40.80 -37.26 51.17
CA LYS A 7 40.48 -37.49 52.61
C LYS A 7 39.93 -36.25 53.36
N ASN A 8 38.84 -36.50 54.11
CA ASN A 8 38.44 -36.00 55.45
C ASN A 8 38.30 -34.47 55.71
N VAL A 9 37.11 -33.88 55.90
CA VAL A 9 36.03 -34.05 56.92
C VAL A 9 36.38 -33.57 58.35
N LYS A 10 35.79 -32.43 58.75
CA LYS A 10 35.23 -32.12 60.09
C LYS A 10 33.96 -31.26 59.87
N ARG A 11 32.75 -31.83 59.94
CA ARG A 11 31.80 -31.85 61.08
C ARG A 11 31.44 -30.43 61.58
N ALA A 12 30.38 -29.81 61.05
CA ALA A 12 28.95 -29.88 61.43
C ALA A 12 28.54 -28.80 62.44
N LYS A 13 27.63 -27.92 62.02
CA LYS A 13 26.57 -27.37 62.86
C LYS A 13 25.27 -27.44 62.06
N GLU A 14 24.31 -28.10 62.67
CA GLU A 14 23.04 -28.54 62.12
C GLU A 14 21.94 -27.50 62.34
N PHE A 15 21.12 -27.33 61.30
CA PHE A 15 19.67 -27.11 61.26
C PHE A 15 19.02 -25.96 62.06
N ASN A 16 18.33 -25.08 61.33
CA ASN A 16 16.87 -25.01 61.44
C ASN A 16 16.23 -24.37 60.19
N ILE A 17 15.81 -25.21 59.24
CA ILE A 17 14.98 -24.79 58.11
C ILE A 17 13.52 -25.00 58.54
N LYS A 18 12.74 -23.91 58.62
CA LYS A 18 11.28 -24.02 58.77
C LYS A 18 10.65 -24.29 57.40
N PRO A 19 9.78 -25.30 57.26
CA PRO A 19 9.08 -25.60 56.02
C PRO A 19 7.98 -24.57 55.75
N ILE A 20 7.99 -23.94 54.59
CA ILE A 20 6.85 -23.15 54.10
C ILE A 20 6.00 -24.11 53.27
N ASN A 21 4.92 -24.62 53.87
CA ASN A 21 3.87 -25.32 53.14
C ASN A 21 2.67 -24.37 52.93
N PRO A 22 1.98 -24.49 51.78
CA PRO A 22 0.99 -23.54 51.30
C PRO A 22 -0.37 -23.77 51.97
N MET A 23 -1.26 -22.78 51.87
CA MET A 23 -2.61 -22.74 52.46
C MET A 23 -2.66 -22.57 53.98
N LYS A 24 -2.87 -21.32 54.38
CA LYS A 24 -3.84 -20.87 55.40
C LYS A 24 -3.69 -19.37 55.51
N ASP A 25 -4.51 -18.64 54.78
CA ASP A 25 -5.12 -17.38 55.21
C ASP A 25 -6.24 -17.04 54.23
N ILE A 26 -7.31 -17.81 54.36
CA ILE A 26 -8.65 -17.45 53.91
C ILE A 26 -9.26 -16.66 55.05
N LYS A 27 -9.51 -15.36 54.86
CA LYS A 27 -10.72 -14.61 55.29
C LYS A 27 -10.53 -13.10 55.13
N ALA A 28 -11.01 -12.57 54.00
CA ALA A 28 -11.67 -11.26 53.84
C ALA A 28 -11.96 -11.10 52.33
N VAL A 29 -13.03 -11.71 51.81
CA VAL A 29 -14.29 -11.00 51.48
C VAL A 29 -14.06 -9.79 50.57
N ILE A 30 -13.88 -10.05 49.27
CA ILE A 30 -14.46 -9.23 48.20
C ILE A 30 -15.04 -10.20 47.17
N THR A 31 -16.36 -10.38 47.30
CA THR A 31 -17.38 -10.73 46.28
C THR A 31 -17.03 -11.62 45.08
N ARG A 32 -17.82 -12.69 45.00
CA ARG A 32 -17.87 -13.79 44.03
C ARG A 32 -18.40 -13.39 42.64
N THR A 33 -17.92 -14.14 41.63
CA THR A 33 -18.59 -14.65 40.41
C THR A 33 -19.08 -13.63 39.38
N SER A 34 -18.64 -13.66 38.11
CA SER A 34 -18.79 -14.80 37.20
C SER A 34 -17.70 -14.87 36.13
N VAL A 35 -17.17 -16.08 35.92
CA VAL A 35 -16.44 -16.44 34.70
C VAL A 35 -17.46 -16.71 33.61
N LEU A 36 -17.40 -15.95 32.53
CA LEU A 36 -17.80 -16.39 31.20
C LEU A 36 -16.68 -15.95 30.26
N ALA A 37 -15.74 -16.86 30.03
CA ALA A 37 -14.83 -16.76 28.90
C ALA A 37 -15.69 -16.89 27.64
N LEU A 38 -15.92 -15.77 26.96
CA LEU A 38 -16.16 -15.80 25.52
C LEU A 38 -14.94 -15.14 24.89
N ALA A 39 -14.13 -15.97 24.24
CA ALA A 39 -13.10 -15.55 23.32
C ALA A 39 -13.77 -14.76 22.18
N GLY A 40 -13.96 -13.46 22.39
CA GLY A 40 -14.32 -12.51 21.35
C GLY A 40 -13.03 -12.11 20.66
N PHE A 41 -12.74 -12.79 19.55
CA PHE A 41 -11.69 -12.50 18.58
C PHE A 41 -11.45 -10.98 18.49
N LEU A 42 -10.35 -10.50 19.07
CA LEU A 42 -9.79 -9.20 18.71
C LEU A 42 -9.29 -9.37 17.28
N SER A 43 -10.18 -9.19 16.32
CA SER A 43 -9.82 -8.88 14.95
C SER A 43 -9.14 -7.51 15.00
N SER A 44 -7.86 -7.50 15.37
CA SER A 44 -6.92 -6.47 15.00
C SER A 44 -6.97 -6.45 13.47
N VAL A 45 -7.84 -5.61 12.92
CA VAL A 45 -7.70 -5.16 11.54
C VAL A 45 -6.28 -4.60 11.50
N TYR A 46 -5.39 -5.34 10.84
CA TYR A 46 -4.04 -4.89 10.57
C TYR A 46 -4.18 -3.77 9.54
N ALA A 47 -4.57 -2.57 10.00
CA ALA A 47 -4.58 -1.39 9.17
C ALA A 47 -3.12 -1.15 8.79
N ALA A 48 -2.80 -1.23 7.50
CA ALA A 48 -1.49 -0.90 7.00
C ALA A 48 -1.13 0.51 7.52
N GLU A 49 0.04 0.64 8.15
CA GLU A 49 0.53 1.89 8.72
C GLU A 49 0.52 2.99 7.63
N GLN A 50 -0.35 3.97 7.77
CA GLN A 50 -0.50 5.05 6.80
C GLN A 50 0.61 6.07 6.99
N PRO A 51 1.20 6.62 5.92
CA PRO A 51 2.23 7.63 6.06
C PRO A 51 1.69 8.92 6.72
N PRO A 52 2.52 9.69 7.42
CA PRO A 52 2.10 10.97 8.00
C PRO A 52 1.64 11.92 6.88
N ASN A 53 0.54 12.65 7.10
CA ASN A 53 -0.11 13.54 6.13
C ASN A 53 -0.65 12.85 4.85
N PHE A 54 -1.23 11.65 5.00
CA PHE A 54 -1.90 10.92 3.92
C PHE A 54 -3.30 11.47 3.63
N THR A 55 -3.38 12.59 2.91
CA THR A 55 -4.66 13.21 2.50
C THR A 55 -4.71 13.46 1.00
N ASN A 56 -5.91 13.66 0.48
CA ASN A 56 -6.11 14.11 -0.90
C ASN A 56 -5.40 15.46 -1.11
N TYR A 57 -4.91 15.69 -2.32
CA TYR A 57 -4.32 16.96 -2.69
C TYR A 57 -4.62 17.31 -4.15
N VAL A 58 -4.57 18.60 -4.45
CA VAL A 58 -4.64 19.13 -5.81
C VAL A 58 -3.23 19.51 -6.22
N GLU A 59 -2.76 18.98 -7.34
CA GLU A 59 -1.48 19.34 -7.93
C GLU A 59 -1.68 20.30 -9.09
N LYS A 60 -0.79 21.28 -9.22
CA LYS A 60 -0.73 22.18 -10.37
C LYS A 60 0.51 21.85 -11.18
N ILE A 61 0.37 21.65 -12.49
CA ILE A 61 1.54 21.44 -13.36
C ILE A 61 2.30 22.77 -13.47
N PRO A 62 3.57 22.84 -13.02
CA PRO A 62 4.34 24.08 -13.02
C PRO A 62 4.44 24.72 -14.41
N GLY A 63 4.32 26.05 -14.46
CA GLY A 63 4.32 26.82 -15.71
C GLY A 63 2.98 26.82 -16.46
N THR A 64 1.92 26.22 -15.90
CA THR A 64 0.60 26.15 -16.56
C THR A 64 -0.53 26.51 -15.59
N SER A 65 -1.76 26.65 -16.07
CA SER A 65 -2.96 26.77 -15.24
C SER A 65 -3.66 25.44 -14.97
N VAL A 66 -3.11 24.33 -15.49
CA VAL A 66 -3.73 23.01 -15.42
C VAL A 66 -3.46 22.37 -14.05
N THR A 67 -4.51 21.81 -13.46
CA THR A 67 -4.49 21.15 -12.16
C THR A 67 -5.18 19.79 -12.23
N PHE A 68 -4.73 18.83 -11.42
CA PHE A 68 -5.35 17.52 -11.27
C PHE A 68 -5.47 17.14 -9.79
N GLU A 69 -6.43 16.27 -9.48
CA GLU A 69 -6.73 15.83 -8.11
C GLU A 69 -6.15 14.44 -7.86
N MET A 70 -5.40 14.30 -6.78
CA MET A 70 -4.87 13.02 -6.30
C MET A 70 -5.62 12.58 -5.05
N VAL A 71 -6.17 11.38 -5.09
CA VAL A 71 -6.91 10.76 -3.99
C VAL A 71 -6.00 9.84 -3.21
N ALA A 72 -6.00 9.98 -1.89
CA ALA A 72 -5.29 9.11 -0.96
C ALA A 72 -6.06 7.80 -0.77
N ILE A 73 -5.52 6.70 -1.26
CA ILE A 73 -6.11 5.37 -1.19
C ILE A 73 -5.44 4.58 -0.06
N PRO A 74 -6.16 4.30 1.05
CA PRO A 74 -5.57 3.61 2.18
C PRO A 74 -5.21 2.18 1.80
N GLY A 75 -4.03 1.74 2.24
CA GLY A 75 -3.60 0.36 2.02
C GLY A 75 -4.54 -0.67 2.66
N GLY A 76 -4.61 -1.85 2.05
CA GLY A 76 -5.50 -2.93 2.47
C GLY A 76 -5.19 -4.23 1.73
N THR A 77 -6.00 -5.25 1.99
CA THR A 77 -5.83 -6.57 1.40
C THR A 77 -7.08 -6.91 0.59
N ILE A 78 -6.89 -7.33 -0.66
CA ILE A 78 -7.98 -7.81 -1.52
C ILE A 78 -7.66 -9.18 -2.09
N THR A 79 -8.71 -9.94 -2.37
CA THR A 79 -8.63 -11.17 -3.13
C THR A 79 -8.94 -10.87 -4.58
N ILE A 80 -7.94 -11.03 -5.44
CA ILE A 80 -8.03 -10.82 -6.89
C ILE A 80 -8.28 -12.17 -7.56
N GLY A 81 -9.22 -12.20 -8.51
CA GLY A 81 -9.60 -13.39 -9.28
C GLY A 81 -11.03 -13.87 -9.02
N SER A 82 -11.44 -14.88 -9.78
CA SER A 82 -12.79 -15.46 -9.74
C SER A 82 -12.99 -16.31 -8.48
N PRO A 83 -13.97 -16.01 -7.60
CA PRO A 83 -14.32 -16.87 -6.47
C PRO A 83 -14.53 -18.33 -6.91
N LYS A 84 -14.16 -19.28 -6.05
CA LYS A 84 -14.25 -20.72 -6.37
C LYS A 84 -15.67 -21.17 -6.72
N ASP A 85 -16.64 -20.48 -6.15
CA ASP A 85 -18.08 -20.70 -6.24
C ASP A 85 -18.76 -19.84 -7.32
N GLN A 86 -18.01 -19.06 -8.10
CA GLN A 86 -18.57 -18.25 -9.18
C GLN A 86 -19.14 -19.13 -10.30
N GLN A 87 -20.42 -18.94 -10.61
CA GLN A 87 -21.10 -19.65 -11.69
C GLN A 87 -20.44 -19.34 -13.04
N GLY A 88 -19.92 -20.37 -13.72
CA GLY A 88 -19.24 -20.24 -15.01
C GLY A 88 -17.71 -20.23 -14.94
N ARG A 89 -17.12 -20.37 -13.74
CA ARG A 89 -15.66 -20.57 -13.58
C ARG A 89 -15.21 -21.82 -14.34
N LYS A 90 -14.15 -21.68 -15.16
CA LYS A 90 -13.51 -22.81 -15.84
C LYS A 90 -12.42 -23.44 -14.97
N ASP A 91 -12.17 -24.73 -15.15
CA ASP A 91 -11.15 -25.47 -14.39
C ASP A 91 -9.72 -24.96 -14.61
N ASN A 92 -9.48 -24.19 -15.67
CA ASN A 92 -8.18 -23.59 -15.99
C ASN A 92 -8.03 -22.13 -15.49
N GLU A 93 -9.00 -21.60 -14.74
CA GLU A 93 -8.88 -20.28 -14.13
C GLU A 93 -7.98 -20.32 -12.89
N LYS A 94 -7.03 -19.38 -12.83
CA LYS A 94 -6.11 -19.25 -11.69
C LYS A 94 -6.88 -19.11 -10.39
N GLU A 95 -6.35 -19.73 -9.35
CA GLU A 95 -6.91 -19.62 -8.00
C GLU A 95 -6.88 -18.16 -7.52
N PRO A 96 -7.93 -17.71 -6.80
CA PRO A 96 -7.95 -16.36 -6.21
C PRO A 96 -6.71 -16.11 -5.38
N THR A 97 -6.05 -14.99 -5.64
CA THR A 97 -4.82 -14.61 -4.96
C THR A 97 -5.08 -13.41 -4.07
N THR A 98 -4.74 -13.54 -2.79
CA THR A 98 -4.79 -12.45 -1.83
C THR A 98 -3.57 -11.55 -2.00
N VAL A 99 -3.79 -10.28 -2.33
CA VAL A 99 -2.75 -9.28 -2.54
C VAL A 99 -2.92 -8.16 -1.51
N THR A 100 -1.82 -7.82 -0.84
CA THR A 100 -1.75 -6.66 0.07
C THR A 100 -1.21 -5.45 -0.68
N VAL A 101 -2.03 -4.40 -0.76
CA VAL A 101 -1.70 -3.12 -1.40
C VAL A 101 -1.30 -2.12 -0.31
N LYS A 102 -0.13 -1.49 -0.48
CA LYS A 102 0.33 -0.42 0.42
C LYS A 102 -0.47 0.87 0.16
N PRO A 103 -0.55 1.80 1.12
CA PRO A 103 -1.14 3.12 0.88
C PRO A 103 -0.48 3.85 -0.30
N PHE A 104 -1.29 4.44 -1.17
CA PHE A 104 -0.80 5.17 -2.33
C PHE A 104 -1.78 6.26 -2.76
N TRP A 105 -1.32 7.21 -3.56
CA TRP A 105 -2.20 8.18 -4.20
C TRP A 105 -2.49 7.76 -5.63
N MET A 106 -3.73 7.96 -6.08
CA MET A 106 -4.14 7.76 -7.46
C MET A 106 -4.89 8.99 -7.95
N GLU A 107 -4.74 9.32 -9.23
CA GLU A 107 -5.49 10.41 -9.83
C GLU A 107 -6.99 10.08 -9.79
N LYS A 108 -7.80 11.09 -9.45
CA LYS A 108 -9.26 10.93 -9.31
C LYS A 108 -9.94 10.58 -10.62
N TYR A 109 -9.42 11.10 -11.72
CA TYR A 109 -9.94 10.91 -13.06
C TYR A 109 -8.85 10.34 -13.96
N GLU A 110 -9.25 9.81 -15.11
CA GLU A 110 -8.31 9.50 -16.18
C GLU A 110 -7.61 10.79 -16.66
N VAL A 111 -6.33 10.68 -16.99
CA VAL A 111 -5.51 11.80 -17.49
C VAL A 111 -6.25 12.53 -18.61
N SER A 112 -6.50 13.81 -18.42
CA SER A 112 -7.25 14.61 -19.39
C SER A 112 -6.39 15.01 -20.59
N TRP A 113 -7.04 15.34 -21.71
CA TRP A 113 -6.32 15.95 -22.85
C TRP A 113 -5.61 17.25 -22.45
N GLN A 114 -6.17 18.03 -21.53
CA GLN A 114 -5.61 19.31 -21.07
C GLN A 114 -4.23 19.14 -20.43
N GLU A 115 -3.98 18.01 -19.77
CA GLU A 115 -2.69 17.68 -19.19
C GLU A 115 -1.76 17.04 -20.22
N PHE A 116 -2.29 16.05 -20.97
CA PHE A 116 -1.47 15.25 -21.87
C PHE A 116 -0.90 16.08 -23.03
N ILE A 117 -1.63 17.06 -23.56
CA ILE A 117 -1.13 17.94 -24.63
C ILE A 117 0.04 18.82 -24.18
N LEU A 118 0.13 19.17 -22.89
CA LEU A 118 1.28 19.91 -22.36
C LEU A 118 2.56 19.09 -22.48
N TRP A 119 2.47 17.78 -22.26
CA TRP A 119 3.57 16.88 -22.51
C TRP A 119 3.84 16.66 -24.00
N VAL A 120 2.82 16.40 -24.82
CA VAL A 120 3.02 16.09 -26.25
C VAL A 120 3.50 17.30 -27.06
N PHE A 121 2.87 18.46 -26.85
CA PHE A 121 3.06 19.65 -27.67
C PHE A 121 3.74 20.82 -26.96
N GLY A 122 3.89 20.75 -25.63
CA GLY A 122 4.59 21.79 -24.89
C GLY A 122 6.03 21.97 -25.36
N GLU A 123 6.57 23.16 -25.15
CA GLU A 123 7.93 23.49 -25.57
C GLU A 123 8.95 22.52 -24.95
N LYS A 124 10.06 22.30 -25.67
CA LYS A 124 11.18 21.57 -25.09
C LYS A 124 11.85 22.52 -24.11
N GLU A 125 11.84 22.17 -22.84
CA GLU A 125 12.67 22.87 -21.88
C GLU A 125 14.14 22.61 -22.19
N GLU A 126 14.96 23.65 -22.15
CA GLU A 126 16.41 23.48 -22.12
C GLU A 126 16.78 22.90 -20.77
N ILE A 127 16.85 21.56 -20.72
CA ILE A 127 17.32 20.85 -19.55
C ILE A 127 18.85 20.86 -19.60
N GLU A 128 19.49 21.33 -18.53
CA GLU A 128 20.93 21.17 -18.32
C GLU A 128 21.31 19.71 -18.54
N LYS A 129 22.33 19.43 -19.37
CA LYS A 129 22.69 18.07 -19.79
C LYS A 129 22.89 17.09 -18.61
N GLU A 130 23.32 17.60 -17.47
CA GLU A 130 23.53 16.82 -16.24
C GLU A 130 22.23 16.40 -15.54
N LYS A 131 21.13 17.14 -15.75
CA LYS A 131 19.79 16.85 -15.23
C LYS A 131 18.90 16.14 -16.24
N ALA A 132 19.44 15.78 -17.41
CA ALA A 132 18.71 15.12 -18.47
C ALA A 132 18.32 13.70 -18.06
N GLN A 133 17.14 13.57 -17.46
CA GLN A 133 16.44 12.29 -17.39
C GLN A 133 15.90 12.01 -18.79
N GLY A 134 16.32 10.91 -19.42
CA GLY A 134 15.96 10.53 -20.80
C GLY A 134 14.46 10.28 -20.98
N ILE A 135 13.67 11.34 -20.92
CA ILE A 135 12.23 11.37 -21.07
C ILE A 135 11.94 11.60 -22.54
N SER A 136 11.46 10.55 -23.19
CA SER A 136 11.09 10.61 -24.60
C SER A 136 9.71 11.24 -24.75
N ARG A 137 9.45 11.83 -25.92
CA ARG A 137 8.15 12.38 -26.30
C ARG A 137 7.66 11.66 -27.55
N PRO A 138 6.35 11.43 -27.68
CA PRO A 138 5.79 10.83 -28.88
C PRO A 138 5.99 11.79 -30.05
N THR A 139 6.11 11.22 -31.25
CA THR A 139 6.07 12.00 -32.47
C THR A 139 4.75 12.76 -32.54
N LYS A 140 4.80 14.03 -32.97
CA LYS A 140 3.60 14.83 -33.15
C LYS A 140 2.65 14.10 -34.13
N PRO A 141 1.38 13.89 -33.74
CA PRO A 141 0.43 13.16 -34.57
C PRO A 141 0.08 13.97 -35.83
N TYR A 142 -0.18 13.27 -36.94
CA TYR A 142 -0.52 13.87 -38.24
C TYR A 142 -1.96 14.42 -38.30
N GLY A 143 -2.81 14.09 -37.33
CA GLY A 143 -4.21 14.50 -37.28
C GLY A 143 -4.66 14.90 -35.88
N SER A 144 -5.94 15.23 -35.75
CA SER A 144 -6.55 15.58 -34.47
C SER A 144 -6.42 14.42 -33.48
N VAL A 145 -5.82 14.70 -32.32
CA VAL A 145 -5.72 13.74 -31.22
C VAL A 145 -7.06 13.46 -30.54
N TYR A 146 -8.00 14.40 -30.67
CA TYR A 146 -9.28 14.37 -29.97
C TYR A 146 -10.28 13.36 -30.54
N ARG A 147 -10.03 12.85 -31.76
CA ARG A 147 -10.90 11.86 -32.47
C ARG A 147 -12.40 12.21 -32.38
N ASP A 148 -12.72 13.48 -32.64
CA ASP A 148 -14.09 14.04 -32.62
C ASP A 148 -14.84 13.92 -31.29
N ARG A 149 -14.15 13.63 -30.18
CA ARG A 149 -14.73 13.52 -28.84
C ARG A 149 -14.69 14.82 -28.04
N GLY A 150 -13.85 15.77 -28.45
CA GLY A 150 -13.62 17.03 -27.75
C GLY A 150 -12.34 17.05 -26.92
N GLU A 151 -11.91 18.26 -26.56
CA GLU A 151 -10.64 18.53 -25.86
C GLU A 151 -10.83 18.68 -24.35
N LYS A 152 -11.79 19.51 -23.91
CA LYS A 152 -11.93 19.87 -22.49
C LYS A 152 -12.76 18.83 -21.74
N GLY A 153 -12.24 18.37 -20.60
CA GLY A 153 -12.93 17.42 -19.73
C GLY A 153 -13.02 15.98 -20.26
N TYR A 154 -12.39 15.68 -21.39
CA TYR A 154 -12.33 14.32 -21.93
C TYR A 154 -10.99 13.67 -21.61
N PRO A 155 -10.99 12.35 -21.36
CA PRO A 155 -9.75 11.62 -21.14
C PRO A 155 -8.92 11.57 -22.42
N ALA A 156 -7.61 11.63 -22.24
CA ALA A 156 -6.67 11.43 -23.32
C ALA A 156 -6.74 9.98 -23.81
N ILE A 157 -6.82 9.80 -25.13
CA ILE A 157 -7.01 8.48 -25.76
C ILE A 157 -6.01 8.23 -26.88
N GLY A 158 -5.89 6.96 -27.28
CA GLY A 158 -5.07 6.57 -28.43
C GLY A 158 -3.56 6.63 -28.16
N MET A 159 -3.15 6.55 -26.90
CA MET A 159 -1.74 6.45 -26.50
C MET A 159 -1.34 5.00 -26.23
N SER A 160 -0.04 4.70 -26.39
CA SER A 160 0.53 3.41 -26.00
C SER A 160 0.85 3.39 -24.50
N GLN A 161 1.01 2.20 -23.93
CA GLN A 161 1.48 2.04 -22.54
C GLN A 161 2.84 2.71 -22.32
N LEU A 162 3.74 2.64 -23.32
CA LEU A 162 5.03 3.31 -23.26
C LEU A 162 4.85 4.83 -23.14
N ALA A 163 3.97 5.43 -23.96
CA ALA A 163 3.71 6.86 -23.88
C ALA A 163 3.12 7.26 -22.51
N ALA A 164 2.23 6.45 -21.94
CA ALA A 164 1.69 6.69 -20.60
C ALA A 164 2.78 6.62 -19.51
N SER A 165 3.71 5.68 -19.61
CA SER A 165 4.86 5.57 -18.69
C SER A 165 5.81 6.78 -18.80
N GLU A 166 6.11 7.23 -20.02
CA GLU A 166 6.94 8.40 -20.28
C GLU A 166 6.27 9.70 -19.82
N TYR A 167 4.94 9.80 -19.96
CA TYR A 167 4.14 10.88 -19.38
C TYR A 167 4.29 10.93 -17.85
N CYS A 168 4.19 9.80 -17.16
CA CYS A 168 4.41 9.76 -15.70
C CYS A 168 5.82 10.23 -15.32
N LYS A 169 6.85 9.85 -16.10
CA LYS A 169 8.23 10.33 -15.88
C LYS A 169 8.34 11.83 -16.07
N TRP A 170 7.75 12.36 -17.13
CA TRP A 170 7.68 13.80 -17.38
C TRP A 170 6.98 14.55 -16.25
N LEU A 171 5.81 14.07 -15.81
CA LEU A 171 5.06 14.68 -14.71
C LEU A 171 5.87 14.66 -13.42
N SER A 172 6.61 13.58 -13.19
CA SER A 172 7.51 13.45 -12.04
C SER A 172 8.63 14.46 -12.06
N TYR A 173 9.25 14.64 -13.23
CA TYR A 173 10.29 15.65 -13.43
C TYR A 173 9.75 17.06 -13.20
N LYS A 174 8.56 17.37 -13.71
CA LYS A 174 7.94 18.70 -13.63
C LYS A 174 7.58 19.11 -12.21
N THR A 175 7.01 18.20 -11.45
CA THR A 175 6.46 18.46 -10.10
C THR A 175 7.44 18.15 -8.98
N GLY A 176 8.51 17.39 -9.27
CA GLY A 176 9.43 16.85 -8.26
C GLY A 176 8.85 15.71 -7.43
N LYS A 177 7.62 15.25 -7.71
CA LYS A 177 6.98 14.09 -7.05
C LYS A 177 7.14 12.84 -7.91
N LYS A 178 7.04 11.65 -7.32
CA LYS A 178 7.17 10.39 -8.09
C LYS A 178 5.81 9.89 -8.55
N TYR A 179 5.56 9.96 -9.85
CA TYR A 179 4.38 9.39 -10.52
C TYR A 179 4.75 8.14 -11.31
N ARG A 180 3.78 7.23 -11.44
CA ARG A 180 3.87 6.00 -12.23
C ARG A 180 2.48 5.51 -12.58
N LEU A 181 2.41 4.55 -13.49
CA LEU A 181 1.19 3.79 -13.70
C LEU A 181 0.86 2.92 -12.48
N PRO A 182 -0.43 2.76 -12.13
CA PRO A 182 -0.84 1.80 -11.13
C PRO A 182 -0.54 0.38 -11.62
N THR A 183 -0.26 -0.51 -10.67
CA THR A 183 -0.28 -1.95 -10.94
C THR A 183 -1.73 -2.42 -11.11
N GLU A 184 -1.92 -3.58 -11.75
CA GLU A 184 -3.26 -4.17 -11.89
C GLU A 184 -3.97 -4.32 -10.55
N ALA A 185 -3.24 -4.78 -9.52
CA ALA A 185 -3.78 -4.93 -8.17
C ALA A 185 -4.17 -3.58 -7.53
N GLU A 186 -3.37 -2.53 -7.70
CA GLU A 186 -3.70 -1.19 -7.21
C GLU A 186 -4.92 -0.60 -7.91
N TRP A 187 -5.03 -0.80 -9.23
CA TRP A 187 -6.16 -0.33 -10.01
C TRP A 187 -7.45 -1.04 -9.60
N GLU A 188 -7.42 -2.37 -9.51
CA GLU A 188 -8.57 -3.14 -9.07
C GLU A 188 -8.97 -2.81 -7.62
N TYR A 189 -8.00 -2.65 -6.72
CA TYR A 189 -8.24 -2.21 -5.34
C TYR A 189 -8.96 -0.87 -5.29
N ALA A 190 -8.50 0.10 -6.09
CA ALA A 190 -9.11 1.41 -6.17
C ALA A 190 -10.55 1.37 -6.74
N CYS A 191 -10.77 0.60 -7.81
CA CYS A 191 -12.07 0.48 -8.45
C CYS A 191 -13.12 -0.24 -7.58
N ARG A 192 -12.69 -1.19 -6.75
CA ARG A 192 -13.59 -1.90 -5.83
C ARG A 192 -14.09 -0.99 -4.70
N ALA A 193 -13.40 0.10 -4.37
CA ALA A 193 -13.83 1.10 -3.38
C ALA A 193 -14.31 0.52 -2.03
N GLY A 194 -13.73 -0.60 -1.59
CA GLY A 194 -14.11 -1.29 -0.36
C GLY A 194 -15.23 -2.33 -0.50
N ALA A 195 -15.74 -2.58 -1.71
CA ALA A 195 -16.60 -3.72 -2.00
C ALA A 195 -15.77 -5.02 -2.00
N THR A 196 -16.10 -5.92 -1.08
CA THR A 196 -15.58 -7.29 -0.98
C THR A 196 -16.40 -8.25 -1.84
#